data_AF-A0A178M3Z8-F1
#
_entry.id   AF-A0A178M3Z8-F1
#
_cell.length_a   1.000
_cell.length_b   1.000
_cell.length_c   1.000
_cell.angle_alpha   90.00
_cell.angle_beta   90.00
_cell.angle_gamma   90.00
#
_symmetry.space_group_name_H-M   'P 1'
#
loop_
_entity.id
_entity.type
_entity.pdbx_description
1 polymer ?
#
loop_
_entity_poly.entity_id
_entity_poly.type
_entity_poly.pdbx_seq_one_letter_code
_entity_poly.pdbx_strand_id
1 'polypeptide(L)'
;MPNRLIRDVIKSQTILTLPPTATVRQATREMKSRHVGAVMITDDAGRLSGIFTERDALFRVLAEARDPDATPLSSVMTPAPAAVSPDRKLGHALHLMHDGGFRHMPVVEAGIPVGMVSIRDALGKELSSFEREVAAKEDLSEILG
;
A
#
# COMPACT_ATOMS: atom_id res chain seq x y z
N MET A 1 9.94 2.56 -17.82
CA MET A 1 9.34 3.13 -16.58
C MET A 1 10.12 2.97 -15.26
N PRO A 2 11.21 2.19 -15.11
CA PRO A 2 11.87 2.00 -13.80
C PRO A 2 12.67 3.22 -13.32
N ASN A 3 13.00 4.16 -14.22
CA ASN A 3 13.86 5.31 -13.95
C ASN A 3 13.13 6.52 -13.30
N ARG A 4 11.83 6.43 -13.01
CA ARG A 4 11.11 7.46 -12.23
C ARG A 4 11.65 7.48 -10.80
N LEU A 5 11.71 8.66 -10.17
CA LEU A 5 11.98 8.72 -8.74
C LEU A 5 10.73 8.30 -7.97
N ILE A 6 10.93 7.66 -6.82
CA ILE A 6 9.82 7.24 -5.96
C ILE A 6 9.02 8.45 -5.48
N ARG A 7 9.67 9.57 -5.15
CA ARG A 7 8.98 10.84 -4.79
C ARG A 7 7.94 11.28 -5.81
N ASP A 8 8.17 11.05 -7.10
CA ASP A 8 7.24 11.43 -8.16
C ASP A 8 6.03 10.47 -8.22
N VAL A 9 6.23 9.22 -7.83
CA VAL A 9 5.19 8.18 -7.80
C VAL A 9 4.22 8.42 -6.63
N ILE A 10 4.75 8.80 -5.47
CA ILE A 10 3.96 8.95 -4.24
C ILE A 10 3.41 10.36 -4.01
N LYS A 11 3.71 11.33 -4.88
CA LYS A 11 3.46 12.77 -4.68
C LYS A 11 2.02 13.13 -4.30
N SER A 12 1.03 12.39 -4.81
CA SER A 12 -0.39 12.65 -4.60
C SER A 12 -1.06 11.61 -3.69
N GLN A 13 -0.30 10.79 -2.97
CA GLN A 13 -0.87 9.76 -2.11
C GLN A 13 -1.34 10.35 -0.78
N THR A 14 -2.55 9.96 -0.37
CA THR A 14 -2.96 10.07 1.03
C THR A 14 -2.44 8.86 1.79
N ILE A 15 -1.45 9.09 2.66
CA ILE A 15 -0.80 8.03 3.41
C ILE A 15 -1.81 7.37 4.37
N LEU A 16 -1.91 6.04 4.31
CA LEU A 16 -2.65 5.25 5.30
C LEU A 16 -1.67 4.67 6.33
N THR A 17 -1.76 5.16 7.55
CA THR A 17 -1.07 4.62 8.73
C THR A 17 -2.07 4.29 9.82
N LEU A 18 -1.76 3.28 10.64
CA LEU A 18 -2.52 2.92 11.84
C LEU A 18 -1.58 2.56 12.99
N PRO A 19 -2.00 2.73 14.26
CA PRO A 19 -1.20 2.28 15.40
C PRO A 19 -1.19 0.74 15.51
N PRO A 20 -0.18 0.15 16.19
CA PRO A 20 -0.10 -1.30 16.40
C PRO A 20 -1.29 -1.89 17.18
N THR A 21 -1.99 -1.06 17.94
CA THR A 21 -3.17 -1.41 18.74
C THR A 21 -4.46 -1.42 17.93
N ALA A 22 -4.48 -0.86 16.71
CA ALA A 22 -5.65 -0.93 15.85
C ALA A 22 -6.00 -2.39 15.53
N THR A 23 -7.29 -2.66 15.32
CA THR A 23 -7.77 -4.01 15.02
C THR A 23 -7.66 -4.33 13.53
N VAL A 24 -7.64 -5.62 13.20
CA VAL A 24 -7.72 -6.08 11.80
C VAL A 24 -8.98 -5.54 11.11
N ARG A 25 -10.12 -5.46 11.80
CA ARG A 25 -11.35 -4.88 11.21
C ARG A 25 -11.19 -3.40 10.89
N GLN A 26 -10.56 -2.61 11.74
CA GLN A 26 -10.27 -1.19 11.46
C GLN A 26 -9.37 -1.06 10.22
N ALA A 27 -8.27 -1.83 10.17
CA ALA A 27 -7.35 -1.83 9.05
C ALA A 27 -8.02 -2.18 7.72
N THR A 28 -8.77 -3.28 7.69
CA THR A 28 -9.45 -3.74 6.47
C THR A 28 -10.55 -2.78 6.00
N ARG A 29 -11.23 -2.08 6.92
CA ARG A 29 -12.18 -1.01 6.57
C ARG A 29 -11.48 0.19 5.93
N GLU A 30 -10.38 0.67 6.51
CA GLU A 30 -9.59 1.78 5.94
C GLU A 30 -9.01 1.41 4.58
N MET A 31 -8.45 0.20 4.46
CA MET A 31 -7.95 -0.34 3.19
C MET A 31 -9.03 -0.38 2.12
N LYS A 32 -10.24 -0.87 2.45
CA LYS A 32 -11.40 -0.87 1.55
C LYS A 32 -11.77 0.56 1.15
N SER A 33 -11.91 1.46 2.11
CA SER A 33 -12.36 2.84 1.88
C SER A 33 -11.39 3.64 1.01
N ARG A 34 -10.10 3.33 1.06
CA ARG A 34 -9.05 4.02 0.30
C ARG A 34 -8.60 3.27 -0.94
N HIS A 35 -9.20 2.10 -1.21
CA HIS A 35 -8.87 1.22 -2.32
C HIS A 35 -7.38 0.83 -2.37
N VAL A 36 -6.80 0.53 -1.20
CA VAL A 36 -5.39 0.13 -1.05
C VAL A 36 -5.25 -1.29 -0.48
N GLY A 37 -4.20 -2.00 -0.89
CA GLY A 37 -3.94 -3.39 -0.50
C GLY A 37 -3.02 -3.57 0.72
N ALA A 38 -2.58 -2.47 1.34
CA ALA A 38 -1.72 -2.50 2.52
C ALA A 38 -1.86 -1.24 3.37
N VAL A 39 -1.51 -1.36 4.65
CA VAL A 39 -1.41 -0.26 5.63
C VAL A 39 -0.04 -0.31 6.32
N MET A 40 0.58 0.85 6.47
CA MET A 40 1.78 1.00 7.31
C MET A 40 1.38 1.15 8.76
N ILE A 41 2.15 0.55 9.65
CA ILE A 41 1.91 0.61 11.08
C ILE A 41 3.00 1.48 11.69
N THR A 42 2.60 2.45 12.51
CA THR A 42 3.52 3.42 13.11
C THR A 42 3.49 3.33 14.62
N ASP A 43 4.65 3.50 15.26
CA ASP A 43 4.74 3.67 16.71
C ASP A 43 4.22 5.06 17.16
N ASP A 44 4.25 5.30 18.47
CA ASP A 44 3.80 6.57 19.07
C ASP A 44 4.63 7.79 18.64
N ALA A 45 5.84 7.57 18.12
CA ALA A 45 6.68 8.62 17.54
C ALA A 45 6.44 8.82 16.03
N GLY A 46 5.46 8.11 15.45
CA GLY A 46 5.12 8.17 14.02
C GLY A 46 6.12 7.42 13.13
N ARG A 47 7.02 6.61 13.69
CA ARG A 47 8.03 5.87 12.93
C ARG A 47 7.45 4.55 12.45
N LEU A 48 7.90 4.10 11.28
CA LEU A 48 7.47 2.82 10.71
C LEU A 48 7.87 1.65 11.64
N SER A 49 6.87 0.94 12.15
CA SER A 49 7.06 -0.23 13.02
C SER A 49 6.60 -1.54 12.35
N GLY A 50 5.70 -1.46 11.38
CA GLY A 50 5.19 -2.64 10.68
C GLY A 50 4.46 -2.35 9.36
N ILE A 51 4.07 -3.42 8.69
CA ILE A 51 3.13 -3.40 7.56
C ILE A 51 2.13 -4.55 7.68
N PHE A 52 0.88 -4.28 7.31
CA PHE A 52 -0.16 -5.30 7.18
C PHE A 52 -0.80 -5.21 5.80
N THR A 53 -1.02 -6.35 5.16
CA THR A 53 -1.48 -6.47 3.78
C THR A 53 -2.70 -7.37 3.66
N GLU A 54 -3.37 -7.36 2.49
CA GLU A 54 -4.45 -8.30 2.17
C GLU A 54 -4.04 -9.77 2.37
N ARG A 55 -2.77 -10.10 2.06
CA ARG A 55 -2.22 -11.45 2.26
C ARG A 55 -2.19 -11.80 3.75
N ASP A 56 -1.84 -10.86 4.61
CA ASP A 56 -1.80 -11.08 6.05
C ASP A 56 -3.21 -11.26 6.62
N ALA A 57 -4.19 -10.48 6.15
CA ALA A 57 -5.60 -10.69 6.50
C ALA A 57 -6.08 -12.10 6.12
N LEU A 58 -5.74 -12.58 4.92
CA LEU A 58 -6.13 -13.90 4.46
C LEU A 58 -5.46 -15.02 5.28
N PHE A 59 -4.13 -15.01 5.37
CA PHE A 59 -3.39 -16.16 5.89
C PHE A 59 -3.15 -16.12 7.40
N ARG A 60 -3.08 -14.95 8.03
CA ARG A 60 -2.76 -14.84 9.47
C ARG A 60 -4.00 -14.59 10.33
N VAL A 61 -5.14 -14.29 9.72
CA VAL A 61 -6.40 -13.98 10.44
C VAL A 61 -7.49 -14.96 10.02
N LEU A 62 -7.91 -14.93 8.75
CA LEU A 62 -9.05 -15.74 8.29
C LEU A 62 -8.73 -17.23 8.30
N ALA A 63 -7.60 -17.63 7.72
CA ALA A 63 -7.18 -19.04 7.69
C ALA A 63 -6.94 -19.62 9.10
N GLU A 64 -6.58 -18.76 10.05
CA GLU A 64 -6.29 -19.11 11.45
C GLU A 64 -7.51 -18.96 12.37
N ALA A 65 -8.69 -18.66 11.82
CA ALA A 65 -9.94 -18.44 12.56
C ALA A 65 -9.83 -17.40 13.71
N ARG A 66 -8.98 -16.39 13.55
CA ARG A 66 -8.86 -15.28 14.52
C ARG A 66 -10.00 -14.29 14.36
N ASP A 67 -10.49 -13.75 15.47
CA ASP A 67 -11.50 -12.69 15.46
C ASP A 67 -10.89 -11.35 15.00
N PRO A 68 -11.28 -10.80 13.83
CA PRO A 68 -10.73 -9.54 13.33
C PRO A 68 -11.10 -8.32 14.17
N ASP A 69 -12.14 -8.40 14.99
CA ASP A 69 -12.60 -7.32 15.86
C ASP A 69 -11.79 -7.25 17.17
N ALA A 70 -11.20 -8.37 17.61
CA ALA A 70 -10.35 -8.44 18.80
C ALA A 70 -8.84 -8.54 18.50
N THR A 71 -8.45 -8.91 17.28
CA THR A 71 -7.03 -9.13 16.92
C THR A 71 -6.32 -7.79 16.64
N PRO A 72 -5.31 -7.39 17.42
CA PRO A 72 -4.52 -6.18 17.16
C PRO A 72 -3.54 -6.42 16.01
N LEU A 73 -3.28 -5.37 15.22
CA LEU A 73 -2.35 -5.41 14.10
C LEU A 73 -0.95 -5.87 14.50
N SER A 74 -0.47 -5.48 15.68
CA SER A 74 0.84 -5.90 16.20
C SER A 74 1.03 -7.42 16.27
N SER A 75 -0.06 -8.19 16.39
CA SER A 75 -0.01 -9.66 16.49
C SER A 75 0.00 -10.37 15.13
N VAL A 76 -0.25 -9.65 14.03
CA VAL A 76 -0.40 -10.22 12.67
C VAL A 76 0.35 -9.44 11.59
N MET A 77 0.92 -8.27 11.89
CA MET A 77 1.74 -7.50 10.97
C MET A 77 3.09 -8.17 10.68
N THR A 78 3.76 -7.73 9.62
CA THR A 78 5.20 -7.95 9.47
C THR A 78 5.94 -6.80 10.15
N PRO A 79 6.67 -7.05 11.25
CA PRO A 79 7.42 -6.00 11.96
C PRO A 79 8.67 -5.60 11.18
N ALA A 80 9.13 -4.36 11.37
CA ALA A 80 10.35 -3.82 10.74
C ALA A 80 10.49 -4.18 9.24
N PRO A 81 9.48 -3.87 8.41
CA PRO A 81 9.49 -4.25 7.00
C PRO A 81 10.62 -3.55 6.25
N ALA A 82 11.05 -4.15 5.14
CA ALA A 82 11.88 -3.46 4.17
C ALA A 82 11.20 -2.14 3.75
N ALA A 83 12.00 -1.09 3.61
CA ALA A 83 11.54 0.23 3.20
C ALA A 83 12.57 0.87 2.27
N VAL A 84 12.13 1.85 1.47
CA VAL A 84 12.98 2.56 0.51
C VAL A 84 12.91 4.06 0.72
N SER A 85 14.00 4.76 0.40
CA SER A 85 14.02 6.23 0.36
C SER A 85 13.24 6.74 -0.86
N PRO A 86 12.55 7.90 -0.73
CA PRO A 86 11.86 8.54 -1.86
C PRO A 86 12.81 8.98 -3.00
N ASP A 87 14.11 9.02 -2.75
CA ASP A 87 15.15 9.43 -3.73
C ASP A 87 15.63 8.30 -4.62
N ARG A 88 15.21 7.07 -4.31
CA ARG A 88 15.55 5.90 -5.12
C ARG A 88 14.67 5.86 -6.36
N LYS A 89 15.17 5.14 -7.35
CA LYS A 89 14.43 4.84 -8.58
C LYS A 89 13.36 3.78 -8.30
N LEU A 90 12.19 3.89 -8.93
CA LEU A 90 11.09 2.93 -8.79
C LEU A 90 11.55 1.49 -9.08
N GLY A 91 12.41 1.29 -10.09
CA GLY A 91 12.96 -0.02 -10.43
C GLY A 91 13.68 -0.71 -9.26
N HIS A 92 14.29 0.05 -8.35
CA HIS A 92 14.92 -0.51 -7.16
C HIS A 92 13.88 -1.10 -6.20
N ALA A 93 12.76 -0.40 -5.97
CA ALA A 93 11.67 -0.92 -5.15
C ALA A 93 11.03 -2.17 -5.78
N LEU A 94 10.85 -2.17 -7.11
CA LEU A 94 10.29 -3.32 -7.84
C LEU A 94 11.20 -4.55 -7.77
N HIS A 95 12.52 -4.36 -7.83
CA HIS A 95 13.48 -5.45 -7.67
C HIS A 95 13.42 -6.05 -6.26
N LEU A 96 13.39 -5.21 -5.22
CA LEU A 96 13.25 -5.68 -3.83
C LEU A 96 11.91 -6.42 -3.60
N MET A 97 10.83 -5.94 -4.21
CA MET A 97 9.52 -6.62 -4.18
C MET A 97 9.58 -8.01 -4.83
N HIS A 98 10.21 -8.12 -5.99
CA HIS A 98 10.39 -9.37 -6.70
C HIS A 98 11.18 -10.37 -5.83
N ASP A 99 12.35 -9.96 -5.34
CA ASP A 99 13.25 -10.83 -4.58
C ASP A 99 12.64 -11.24 -3.24
N GLY A 100 11.88 -10.35 -2.59
CA GLY A 100 11.21 -10.61 -1.32
C GLY A 100 9.83 -11.26 -1.44
N GLY A 101 9.29 -11.44 -2.65
CA GLY A 101 7.97 -12.05 -2.86
C GLY A 101 6.78 -11.24 -2.33
N PHE A 102 6.91 -9.93 -2.21
CA PHE A 102 5.86 -9.02 -1.74
C PHE A 102 5.55 -7.93 -2.77
N ARG A 103 4.42 -7.23 -2.60
CA ARG A 103 3.87 -6.31 -3.63
C ARG A 103 3.69 -4.87 -3.16
N HIS A 104 4.04 -4.58 -1.91
CA HIS A 104 3.93 -3.27 -1.30
C HIS A 104 5.24 -2.97 -0.58
N MET A 105 5.74 -1.75 -0.73
CA MET A 105 7.00 -1.26 -0.18
C MET A 105 6.74 0.09 0.48
N PRO A 106 6.85 0.18 1.81
CA PRO A 106 6.90 1.45 2.52
C PRO A 106 7.98 2.38 1.96
N VAL A 107 7.63 3.65 1.79
CA VAL A 107 8.59 4.72 1.49
C VAL A 107 8.79 5.54 2.74
N VAL A 108 10.05 5.70 3.15
CA VAL A 108 10.41 6.28 4.44
C VAL A 108 11.51 7.31 4.27
N GLU A 109 11.36 8.44 4.98
CA GLU A 109 12.39 9.46 5.13
C GLU A 109 12.64 9.70 6.63
N ALA A 110 13.90 9.60 7.06
CA ALA A 110 14.28 9.70 8.47
C ALA A 110 13.49 8.80 9.45
N GLY A 111 12.98 7.65 8.98
CA GLY A 111 12.18 6.71 9.78
C GLY A 111 10.67 6.98 9.76
N ILE A 112 10.23 8.09 9.16
CA ILE A 112 8.83 8.48 9.02
C ILE A 112 8.28 8.00 7.67
N PRO A 113 7.11 7.33 7.63
CA PRO A 113 6.43 7.03 6.39
C PRO A 113 6.06 8.28 5.60
N VAL A 114 6.47 8.33 4.33
CA VAL A 114 6.14 9.42 3.38
C VAL A 114 5.34 8.93 2.17
N GLY A 115 5.10 7.63 2.05
CA GLY A 115 4.27 7.05 1.01
C GLY A 115 4.39 5.54 0.92
N MET A 116 3.75 4.95 -0.08
CA MET A 116 3.83 3.53 -0.38
C MET A 116 3.98 3.31 -1.88
N VAL A 117 4.89 2.42 -2.27
CA VAL A 117 4.97 1.92 -3.64
C VAL A 117 4.39 0.52 -3.67
N SER A 118 3.64 0.21 -4.71
CA SER A 118 3.10 -1.11 -5.00
C SER A 118 3.55 -1.59 -6.38
N ILE A 119 3.35 -2.87 -6.66
CA ILE A 119 3.59 -3.41 -8.01
C ILE A 119 2.71 -2.73 -9.09
N ARG A 120 1.56 -2.17 -8.71
CA ARG A 120 0.67 -1.44 -9.64
C ARG A 120 1.31 -0.16 -10.15
N ASP A 121 2.17 0.46 -9.35
CA ASP A 121 2.89 1.67 -9.75
C ASP A 121 3.84 1.42 -10.93
N ALA A 122 4.25 0.16 -11.17
CA ALA A 122 5.05 -0.22 -12.34
C ALA A 122 4.32 0.07 -13.66
N LEU A 123 2.99 -0.06 -13.67
CA LEU A 123 2.11 0.14 -14.84
C LEU A 123 1.91 1.62 -15.17
N GLY A 124 2.16 2.50 -14.19
CA GLY A 124 2.41 3.93 -14.33
C GLY A 124 1.55 4.69 -15.36
N LYS A 125 2.07 4.82 -16.58
CA LYS A 125 1.42 5.64 -17.62
C LYS A 125 0.37 4.88 -18.40
N GLU A 126 0.60 3.60 -18.69
CA GLU A 126 -0.28 2.78 -19.52
C GLU A 126 -1.62 2.52 -18.84
N LEU A 127 -1.60 2.27 -17.53
CA LEU A 127 -2.84 2.13 -16.76
C LEU A 127 -3.59 3.46 -16.68
N SER A 128 -2.90 4.58 -16.43
CA SER A 128 -3.54 5.90 -16.37
C SER A 128 -4.10 6.39 -17.71
N SER A 129 -3.52 5.96 -18.84
CA SER A 129 -4.06 6.23 -20.18
C SER A 129 -5.27 5.34 -20.45
N PHE A 130 -5.19 4.08 -20.05
CA PHE A 130 -6.28 3.12 -20.19
C PHE A 130 -7.51 3.53 -19.35
N GLU A 131 -7.32 3.88 -18.07
CA GLU A 131 -8.39 4.36 -17.18
C GLU A 131 -9.09 5.61 -17.74
N ARG A 132 -8.32 6.53 -18.34
CA ARG A 132 -8.86 7.72 -19.02
C ARG A 132 -9.66 7.37 -20.27
N GLU A 133 -9.21 6.40 -21.06
CA GLU A 133 -9.96 5.92 -22.22
C GLU A 133 -11.24 5.20 -21.83
N VAL A 134 -11.23 4.41 -20.75
CA VAL A 134 -12.42 3.71 -20.24
C VAL A 134 -13.45 4.72 -19.73
N ALA A 135 -13.05 5.66 -18.87
CA ALA A 135 -13.94 6.70 -18.36
C ALA A 135 -14.55 7.55 -19.47
N ALA A 136 -13.75 7.93 -20.49
CA ALA A 136 -14.26 8.71 -21.62
C ALA A 136 -15.29 7.96 -22.48
N LYS A 137 -15.21 6.62 -22.54
CA LYS A 137 -16.18 5.79 -23.27
C LYS A 137 -17.48 5.62 -22.48
N GLU A 138 -17.41 5.53 -21.16
CA GLU A 138 -18.57 5.48 -20.27
C GLU A 138 -19.37 6.79 -20.34
N ASP A 139 -18.70 7.95 -20.23
CA ASP A 139 -19.34 9.27 -20.38
C ASP A 139 -20.02 9.44 -21.75
N LEU A 140 -19.38 9.00 -22.84
CA LEU A 140 -19.97 9.09 -24.18
C LEU A 140 -21.22 8.23 -24.33
N SER A 141 -21.25 7.08 -23.65
CA SER A 141 -22.39 6.15 -23.68
C SER A 141 -23.59 6.69 -22.89
N GLU A 142 -23.36 7.49 -21.84
CA GLU A 142 -24.42 8.15 -21.07
C GLU A 142 -25.00 9.38 -21.80
N ILE A 143 -24.21 10.07 -22.63
CA ILE A 143 -24.68 11.24 -23.40
C ILE A 143 -25.48 10.84 -24.66
N LEU A 144 -25.19 9.67 -25.23
CA LEU A 144 -25.79 9.19 -26.48
C LEU A 144 -26.91 8.15 -26.30
N GLY A 145 -27.21 7.76 -25.05
CA GLY A 145 -28.35 6.91 -24.66
C GLY A 145 -29.51 7.73 -24.13
#